data_AF-A0A258G3W7-F1
#
_entry.id   AF-A0A258G3W7-F1
#
_cell.length_a   1.000
_cell.length_b   1.000
_cell.length_c   1.000
_cell.angle_alpha   90.00
_cell.angle_beta   90.00
_cell.angle_gamma   90.00
#
_symmetry.space_group_name_H-M   'P 1'
#
loop_
_entity.id
_entity.type
_entity.pdbx_description
1 polymer ?
#
loop_
_entity_poly.entity_id
_entity_poly.type
_entity_poly.pdbx_seq_one_letter_code
_entity_poly.pdbx_strand_id
1 'polypeptide(L)' 'MVTPLHIAVLMGGWSAEREVSLVTGANVADALESLGHRVTRIDMG' A
#
# COMPACT_ATOMS: atom_id res chain seq x y z
N MET A 1 8.23 11.75 17.34
CA MET A 1 7.83 10.36 17.04
C MET A 1 6.46 10.39 16.40
N VAL A 2 6.18 9.54 15.42
CA VAL A 2 4.85 9.41 14.81
C VAL A 2 4.02 8.45 15.66
N THR A 3 2.72 8.72 15.85
CA THR A 3 1.80 7.77 16.49
C THR A 3 1.55 6.60 15.52
N PRO A 4 1.78 5.34 15.93
CA PRO A 4 1.46 4.20 15.08
C PRO A 4 -0.01 4.19 14.66
N LEU A 5 -0.27 3.87 13.40
CA LEU A 5 -1.60 3.77 12.81
C LEU A 5 -1.75 2.39 12.17
N HIS A 6 -2.99 1.94 12.00
CA HIS A 6 -3.32 0.83 11.09
C HIS A 6 -3.88 1.42 9.79
N ILE A 7 -3.18 1.21 8.68
CA ILE A 7 -3.46 1.80 7.38
C ILE A 7 -3.75 0.69 6.36
N ALA A 8 -4.81 0.84 5.56
CA ALA A 8 -5.04 0.01 4.38
C ALA A 8 -4.46 0.68 3.13
N VAL A 9 -3.68 -0.06 2.34
CA VAL A 9 -3.18 0.37 1.03
C VAL A 9 -3.91 -0.44 -0.04
N LEU A 10 -4.76 0.23 -0.83
CA LEU A 10 -5.46 -0.37 -1.96
C LEU A 10 -4.55 -0.31 -3.19
N MET A 11 -4.46 -1.41 -3.94
CA MET A 11 -3.55 -1.58 -5.07
C MET A 11 -4.13 -2.57 -6.09
N GLY A 12 -3.54 -2.67 -7.28
CA GLY A 12 -4.08 -3.48 -8.37
C GLY A 12 -5.37 -2.90 -8.95
N GLY A 13 -6.41 -3.74 -9.08
CA GLY A 13 -7.68 -3.42 -9.72
C GLY A 13 -7.69 -3.70 -11.23
N TRP A 14 -8.89 -3.83 -11.81
CA TRP A 14 -9.15 -4.28 -13.18
C TRP A 14 -8.77 -3.29 -14.32
N SER A 15 -7.88 -2.32 -14.07
CA SER A 15 -7.35 -1.42 -15.10
C SER A 15 -6.24 -2.09 -15.93
N ALA A 16 -6.00 -1.60 -17.14
CA ALA A 16 -4.76 -1.89 -17.88
C ALA A 16 -3.50 -1.42 -17.11
N GLU A 17 -3.67 -0.51 -16.14
CA GLU A 17 -2.62 0.01 -15.26
C GLU A 17 -2.35 -0.87 -14.02
N ARG A 18 -2.97 -2.07 -13.93
CA ARG A 18 -2.89 -2.98 -12.77
C ARG A 18 -1.46 -3.17 -12.25
N GLU A 19 -0.49 -3.47 -13.10
CA GLU A 19 0.92 -3.65 -12.72
C GLU A 19 1.52 -2.37 -12.10
N VAL A 20 1.20 -1.20 -12.65
CA VAL A 20 1.65 0.10 -12.11
C VAL A 20 1.04 0.36 -10.73
N SER A 21 -0.25 0.03 -10.57
CA SER A 21 -0.97 0.10 -9.29
C SER A 21 -0.37 -0.85 -8.24
N LEU A 22 0.04 -2.06 -8.63
CA LEU A 22 0.72 -3.02 -7.74
C LEU A 22 2.12 -2.54 -7.34
N VAL A 23 2.95 -2.10 -8.29
CA VAL A 23 4.32 -1.61 -7.99
C VAL A 23 4.29 -0.34 -7.13
N THR A 24 3.43 0.62 -7.44
CA THR A 24 3.32 1.86 -6.66
C THR A 24 2.71 1.61 -5.27
N GLY A 25 1.67 0.77 -5.17
CA GLY A 25 1.08 0.36 -3.89
C GLY A 25 2.06 -0.36 -2.97
N ALA A 26 2.93 -1.22 -3.52
CA ALA A 26 3.99 -1.88 -2.75
C ALA A 26 4.97 -0.86 -2.15
N ASN A 27 5.51 0.05 -2.97
CA ASN A 27 6.43 1.10 -2.52
C ASN A 27 5.82 2.02 -1.45
N VAL A 28 4.52 2.35 -1.57
CA VAL A 28 3.80 3.15 -0.55
C VAL A 28 3.64 2.38 0.76
N ALA A 29 3.33 1.08 0.69
CA ALA A 29 3.22 0.23 1.87
C ALA A 29 4.57 0.06 2.59
N ASP A 30 5.66 -0.19 1.84
CA ASP A 30 7.02 -0.29 2.39
C ASP A 30 7.45 1.00 3.10
N ALA A 31 7.15 2.16 2.49
CA ALA A 31 7.42 3.46 3.10
C ALA A 31 6.63 3.68 4.41
N LEU A 32 5.34 3.35 4.44
CA LEU A 32 4.51 3.46 5.65
C LEU A 32 4.96 2.49 6.76
N GLU A 33 5.36 1.27 6.41
CA GLU A 33 5.93 0.29 7.36
C GLU A 33 7.26 0.80 7.93
N SER A 34 8.13 1.42 7.11
CA SER A 34 9.40 2.03 7.56
C SER A 34 9.21 3.19 8.55
N LEU A 35 8.07 3.88 8.51
CA LEU A 35 7.69 4.95 9.44
C LEU A 35 7.08 4.43 10.75
N GLY A 36 6.92 3.11 10.89
CA GLY A 36 6.38 2.45 12.09
C GLY A 36 4.85 2.31 12.10
N HIS A 37 4.19 2.42 10.95
CA HIS A 37 2.76 2.11 10.84
C HIS A 37 2.54 0.61 10.58
N ARG A 38 1.42 0.08 11.07
CA ARG A 38 0.91 -1.24 10.65
C ARG A 38 0.18 -1.06 9.33
N VAL A 39 0.64 -1.70 8.26
CA VAL A 39 -0.05 -1.66 6.96
C VAL A 39 -0.83 -2.94 6.71
N THR A 40 -1.87 -2.85 5.88
CA THR A 40 -2.57 -3.98 5.28
C THR A 40 -2.72 -3.70 3.80
N ARG A 41 -2.03 -4.48 2.98
CA ARG A 41 -1.99 -4.36 1.53
C ARG A 41 -3.19 -5.12 0.96
N ILE A 42 -3.99 -4.49 0.11
CA ILE A 42 -5.23 -5.04 -0.45
C ILE A 42 -5.19 -4.93 -1.97
N ASP A 43 -5.02 -6.06 -2.64
CA ASP A 43 -5.20 -6.16 -4.08
C ASP A 43 -6.70 -6.14 -4.43
N MET A 44 -7.08 -5.30 -5.39
CA MET A 44 -8.45 -4.94 -5.72
C MET A 44 -9.02 -5.57 -7.00
N GLY A 45 -8.28 -6.38 -7.77
CA GLY A 45 -8.83 -6.92 -9.05
C GLY A 45 -7.84 -7.69 -10.04
#